data_AF-F5RGN0-F1
#
_entry.id   AF-F5RGN0-F1
#
_cell.length_a   1.000
_cell.length_b   1.000
_cell.length_c   1.000
_cell.angle_alpha   90.00
_cell.angle_beta   90.00
_cell.angle_gamma   90.00
#
_symmetry.space_group_name_H-M   'P 1'
#
loop_
_entity.id
_entity.type
_entity.pdbx_description
1 polymer ?
#
loop_
_entity_poly.entity_id
_entity_poly.type
_entity_poly.pdbx_seq_one_letter_code
_entity_poly.pdbx_strand_id
1 'polypeptide(L)'
;MLNPKMLEELSSRFSELIAASPARDLEKNAKAMASAMFSRLDLVTREEFDVQKEVLARTRAQLDALEARVAELERRLAAGER
;
A
#
# COMPACT_ATOMS: atom_id res chain seq x y z
N MET A 1 -27.74 10.51 14.63
CA MET A 1 -27.99 11.18 13.34
C MET A 1 -27.10 12.41 13.29
N LEU A 2 -26.22 12.54 12.29
CA LEU A 2 -25.41 13.75 12.12
C LEU A 2 -26.35 14.90 11.78
N ASN A 3 -26.37 15.94 12.62
CA ASN A 3 -27.29 17.07 12.48
C ASN A 3 -26.79 17.98 11.34
N PRO A 4 -27.57 18.20 10.25
CA PRO A 4 -27.11 18.96 9.08
C PRO A 4 -26.65 20.38 9.43
N LYS A 5 -27.28 21.02 10.43
CA LYS A 5 -26.88 22.35 10.91
C LYS A 5 -25.46 22.40 11.48
N MET A 6 -25.02 21.31 12.11
CA MET A 6 -23.66 21.21 12.67
C MET A 6 -22.59 21.05 11.59
N LEU A 7 -22.94 20.38 10.48
CA LEU A 7 -22.06 20.26 9.31
C LEU A 7 -21.95 21.58 8.56
N GLU A 8 -23.06 22.31 8.44
CA GLU A 8 -23.12 23.64 7.84
C GLU A 8 -22.27 24.66 8.62
N GLU A 9 -22.39 24.67 9.96
CA GLU A 9 -21.62 25.58 10.81
C GLU A 9 -20.12 25.23 10.85
N LEU A 10 -19.77 23.93 10.73
CA LEU A 10 -18.38 23.50 10.54
C LEU A 10 -17.84 23.95 9.18
N SER A 11 -18.64 23.81 8.12
CA SER A 11 -18.26 24.19 6.76
C SER A 11 -18.08 25.71 6.62
N SER A 12 -18.94 26.52 7.26
CA SER A 12 -18.84 27.97 7.24
C SER A 12 -17.60 28.46 7.97
N ARG A 13 -17.34 27.96 9.19
CA ARG A 13 -16.14 28.29 9.97
C ARG A 13 -14.86 27.84 9.28
N PHE A 14 -14.89 26.66 8.63
CA PHE A 14 -13.76 26.19 7.83
C PHE A 14 -13.50 27.14 6.65
N SER A 15 -14.55 27.54 5.92
CA SER A 15 -14.44 28.47 4.79
C SER A 15 -13.94 29.86 5.21
N GLU A 16 -14.39 30.37 6.35
CA GLU A 16 -13.90 31.63 6.94
C GLU A 16 -12.42 31.55 7.33
N LEU A 17 -11.98 30.43 7.90
CA LEU A 17 -10.56 30.19 8.21
C LEU A 17 -9.70 30.09 6.95
N ILE A 18 -10.22 29.49 5.88
CA ILE A 18 -9.54 29.48 4.57
C ILE A 18 -9.42 30.90 4.01
N ALA A 19 -10.49 31.70 4.08
CA ALA A 19 -10.52 33.06 3.56
C ALA A 19 -9.67 34.05 4.37
N ALA A 20 -9.53 33.81 5.68
CA ALA A 20 -8.76 34.66 6.60
C ALA A 20 -7.28 34.25 6.72
N SER A 21 -6.90 33.08 6.22
CA SER A 21 -5.53 32.57 6.32
C SER A 21 -4.72 32.87 5.06
N PRO A 22 -3.46 33.31 5.17
CA PRO A 22 -2.59 33.47 4.02
C PRO A 22 -2.50 32.15 3.23
N ALA A 23 -2.55 32.21 1.90
CA ALA A 23 -2.49 31.02 1.04
C ALA A 23 -1.32 30.08 1.38
N ARG A 24 -0.20 30.64 1.86
CA ARG A 24 0.98 29.88 2.34
C ARG A 24 0.72 29.05 3.60
N ASP A 25 -0.08 29.54 4.55
CA ASP A 25 -0.39 28.81 5.79
C ASP A 25 -1.38 27.68 5.52
N LEU A 26 -2.30 27.89 4.57
CA LEU A 26 -3.19 26.84 4.09
C LEU A 26 -2.42 25.69 3.44
N GLU A 27 -1.51 26.03 2.52
CA GLU A 27 -0.65 25.07 1.83
C GLU A 27 0.20 24.27 2.85
N LYS A 28 0.77 24.96 3.84
CA LYS A 28 1.60 24.34 4.88
C LYS A 28 0.80 23.37 5.75
N ASN A 29 -0.42 23.75 6.16
CA ASN A 29 -1.31 22.90 6.95
C ASN A 29 -1.86 21.71 6.15
N ALA A 30 -2.23 21.91 4.88
CA ALA A 30 -2.67 20.83 3.99
C ALA A 30 -1.54 19.81 3.76
N LYS A 31 -0.31 20.28 3.54
CA LYS A 31 0.88 19.43 3.40
C LYS A 31 1.19 18.67 4.68
N ALA A 32 1.09 19.31 5.85
CA ALA A 32 1.28 18.66 7.14
C ALA A 32 0.22 17.58 7.41
N MET A 33 -1.05 17.84 7.08
CA MET A 33 -2.13 16.86 7.18
C MET A 33 -1.92 15.67 6.24
N ALA A 34 -1.57 15.92 4.97
CA ALA A 34 -1.26 14.87 4.01
C ALA A 34 -0.07 14.02 4.47
N SER A 35 0.99 14.66 4.96
CA SER A 35 2.15 13.96 5.53
C SER A 35 1.77 13.11 6.75
N ALA A 36 0.95 13.64 7.66
CA ALA A 36 0.47 12.90 8.83
C ALA A 36 -0.44 11.71 8.45
N MET A 37 -1.23 11.85 7.38
CA MET A 37 -2.02 10.75 6.83
C MET A 37 -1.13 9.69 6.19
N PHE A 38 -0.13 10.08 5.39
CA PHE A 38 0.83 9.14 4.80
C PHE A 38 1.67 8.43 5.86
N SER A 39 2.03 9.07 6.97
CA SER A 39 2.72 8.40 8.08
C SER A 39 1.82 7.44 8.87
N ARG A 40 0.49 7.60 8.80
CA ARG A 40 -0.48 6.66 9.41
C ARG A 40 -0.81 5.48 8.50
N LEU A 41 -0.54 5.62 7.21
CA LEU A 41 -0.60 4.51 6.27
C LEU A 41 0.74 3.78 6.38
N ASP A 42 0.71 2.46 6.55
CA ASP A 42 1.91 1.61 6.59
C ASP A 42 2.51 1.50 5.18
N LEU A 43 3.01 2.63 4.68
CA LEU A 43 3.48 2.80 3.31
C LEU A 43 4.89 2.25 3.21
N VAL A 44 5.04 1.21 2.40
CA VAL A 44 6.36 0.80 1.91
C VAL A 44 6.83 1.75 0.83
N THR A 45 8.13 2.04 0.83
CA THR A 45 8.74 2.81 -0.25
C THR A 45 8.64 2.05 -1.56
N ARG A 46 8.71 2.79 -2.68
CA ARG A 46 8.69 2.17 -4.01
C ARG A 46 9.86 1.21 -4.19
N GLU A 47 11.03 1.55 -3.66
CA GLU A 47 12.24 0.73 -3.75
C GLU A 47 12.07 -0.58 -2.96
N GLU A 48 11.55 -0.53 -1.73
CA GLU A 48 11.24 -1.74 -0.95
C GLU A 48 10.22 -2.63 -1.65
N PHE A 49 9.18 -2.05 -2.25
CA PHE A 49 8.21 -2.80 -3.03
C PHE A 49 8.86 -3.52 -4.22
N ASP A 50 9.71 -2.83 -4.97
CA ASP A 50 10.39 -3.39 -6.14
C ASP A 50 11.34 -4.52 -5.73
N VAL A 51 12.05 -4.38 -4.60
CA VAL A 51 12.87 -5.46 -4.01
C VAL A 51 12.02 -6.68 -3.65
N GLN A 52 10.89 -6.50 -2.96
CA GLN A 52 10.02 -7.61 -2.60
C GLN A 52 9.44 -8.32 -3.83
N LYS A 53 9.12 -7.56 -4.88
CA LYS A 53 8.66 -8.11 -6.15
C LYS A 53 9.72 -8.99 -6.81
N GLU A 54 10.99 -8.58 -6.80
CA GLU A 54 12.10 -9.37 -7.33
C GLU A 54 12.32 -10.66 -6.50
N VAL A 55 12.32 -10.56 -5.17
CA VAL A 55 12.40 -11.71 -4.27
C VAL A 55 11.29 -12.72 -4.55
N LEU A 56 10.06 -12.23 -4.74
CA LEU A 56 8.92 -13.07 -5.08
C LEU A 56 9.09 -13.76 -6.44
N ALA A 57 9.55 -13.02 -7.46
CA ALA A 57 9.80 -13.57 -8.79
C ALA A 57 10.86 -14.69 -8.74
N ARG A 58 11.95 -14.47 -8.01
CA ARG A 58 13.00 -15.48 -7.80
C ARG A 58 12.48 -16.72 -7.08
N THR A 59 11.71 -16.51 -6.01
CA THR A 59 11.13 -17.62 -5.23
C THR A 59 10.21 -18.47 -6.09
N ARG A 60 9.40 -17.84 -6.95
CA ARG A 60 8.52 -18.56 -7.87
C ARG A 60 9.30 -19.38 -8.90
N ALA A 61 10.35 -18.83 -9.48
CA ALA A 61 11.22 -19.57 -10.39
C ALA A 61 11.89 -20.78 -9.71
N GLN A 62 12.30 -20.63 -8.44
CA GLN A 62 12.85 -21.74 -7.65
C GLN A 62 11.79 -22.79 -7.32
N LEU A 63 10.56 -22.38 -7.02
CA LEU A 63 9.43 -23.27 -6.77
C LEU A 63 9.12 -24.12 -8.02
N ASP A 64 8.97 -23.48 -9.18
CA ASP A 64 8.68 -24.16 -10.45
C ASP A 64 9.77 -25.22 -10.78
N ALA A 65 11.04 -24.88 -10.53
CA ALA A 65 12.15 -25.80 -10.73
C ALA A 65 12.13 -26.99 -9.75
N LEU A 66 11.74 -26.76 -8.49
CA LEU A 66 11.59 -27.83 -7.50
C LEU A 66 10.41 -28.74 -7.84
N GLU A 67 9.26 -28.18 -8.22
CA GLU A 67 8.09 -28.94 -8.67
C GLU A 67 8.44 -29.85 -9.85
N ALA A 68 9.17 -29.33 -10.84
CA ALA A 68 9.63 -30.13 -11.98
C ALA A 68 10.56 -31.28 -11.56
N ARG A 69 11.46 -31.04 -10.59
CA ARG A 69 12.36 -32.08 -10.06
C ARG A 69 11.60 -33.14 -9.27
N VAL A 70 10.63 -32.75 -8.46
CA VAL A 70 9.79 -33.69 -7.71
C VAL A 70 9.00 -34.56 -8.69
N ALA A 71 8.35 -33.97 -9.68
CA ALA A 71 7.60 -34.72 -10.69
C ALA A 71 8.48 -35.72 -11.46
N GLU A 72 9.73 -35.38 -11.76
CA GLU A 72 10.68 -36.32 -12.38
C GLU A 72 11.05 -37.47 -11.44
N LEU A 73 11.28 -37.19 -10.16
CA LEU A 73 11.57 -38.23 -9.18
C LEU A 73 10.38 -39.17 -8.98
N GLU A 74 9.17 -38.63 -8.89
CA GLU A 74 7.92 -39.40 -8.80
C GLU A 74 7.73 -40.31 -10.02
N ARG A 75 7.99 -39.80 -11.24
CA ARG A 75 7.95 -40.62 -12.45
C ARG A 75 8.96 -41.76 -12.42
N ARG A 76 10.19 -41.50 -11.97
CA ARG A 76 11.24 -42.52 -11.88
C ARG A 76 10.93 -43.60 -10.86
N LEU A 77 10.35 -43.23 -9.71
CA LEU A 77 9.89 -44.19 -8.70
C LEU A 77 8.76 -45.06 -9.25
N ALA A 78 7.73 -44.46 -9.85
CA ALA A 78 6.62 -45.20 -10.46
C ALA A 78 7.06 -46.10 -11.63
N ALA A 79 8.16 -45.77 -12.32
CA ALA A 79 8.74 -46.59 -13.37
C ALA A 79 9.61 -47.74 -12.84
N GLY A 80 10.21 -47.59 -11.65
CA GLY A 80 11.01 -48.64 -11.01
C GLY A 80 10.19 -49.67 -10.22
N GLU A 81 8.91 -49.39 -9.94
CA GLU A 81 7.96 -50.32 -9.32
C GLU A 81 7.23 -51.23 -10.33
N ARG A 82 7.51 -51.09 -11.63
CA ARG A 82 7.00 -51.97 -12.70
C ARG A 82 8.08 -52.93 -13.16
#